data_AF-A0A1C5MBQ1-F1
#
_entry.id   AF-A0A1C5MBQ1-F1
#
_cell.length_a   1.000
_cell.length_b   1.000
_cell.length_c   1.000
_cell.angle_alpha   90.00
_cell.angle_beta   90.00
_cell.angle_gamma   90.00
#
_symmetry.space_group_name_H-M   'P 1'
#
loop_
_entity.id
_entity.type
_entity.pdbx_description
1 polymer ?
#
loop_
_entity_poly.entity_id
_entity_poly.type
_entity_poly.pdbx_seq_one_letter_code
_entity_poly.pdbx_strand_id
1 'polypeptide(L)'
;MGTIKIPAADVLKKIYGETEESSARYNDLAVNFEKKYHHDKAEFFTAPGRTEIIGNHVDHNGGQIIAASIDLDTIGAAYPNGTNVIHMISEGYRQEVVVDLDKLSTETYTKGTDALVAGIMEYMKKKGYATGGFDAYVSTKVIAAAGVSSSASFEMLVCAITNYFFNEGKLEYGEYARAGQYAENVYWKKASGLMDQMACAAGGPILLDFSDKENISCEKIAFSFEEMGCRLVIVNTGKGHADLSEEYSSIPMEMREAAKAMGVELLCESSMENLLAHVKDIPNDRAVLRAMHFYEENRRVADAVKAVENKDGEGFLRLLEESGNSSWEWLQNCYSLQNCKEQKITLSLALTKLFLNKIGAGICRVHGGGFAGVIMCVLPIENADAYVDYMAQYVGRENVYPMNIRSTGAVHVE
;
A
#
# COMPACT_ATOMS: atom_id res chain seq x y z
N MET A 1 7.39 -39.41 -1.91
CA MET A 1 7.55 -38.00 -2.29
C MET A 1 8.48 -37.37 -1.27
N GLY A 2 9.48 -36.61 -1.72
CA GLY A 2 10.35 -35.88 -0.80
C GLY A 2 9.59 -34.68 -0.27
N THR A 3 9.69 -34.41 1.03
CA THR A 3 9.06 -33.23 1.64
C THR A 3 9.61 -31.97 0.97
N ILE A 4 8.73 -31.12 0.44
CA ILE A 4 9.09 -29.80 -0.08
C ILE A 4 9.81 -29.05 1.05
N LYS A 5 11.05 -28.61 0.78
CA LYS A 5 11.84 -27.87 1.76
C LYS A 5 11.40 -26.41 1.76
N ILE A 6 10.97 -25.92 2.92
CA ILE A 6 10.69 -24.50 3.12
C ILE A 6 11.99 -23.69 3.24
N PRO A 7 11.94 -22.35 3.11
CA PRO A 7 13.09 -21.48 3.30
C PRO A 7 13.71 -21.64 4.69
N ALA A 8 15.01 -21.37 4.79
CA ALA A 8 15.75 -21.53 6.03
C ALA A 8 15.30 -20.53 7.11
N ALA A 9 15.36 -20.94 8.38
CA ALA A 9 14.85 -20.16 9.49
C ALA A 9 15.57 -18.79 9.64
N ASP A 10 16.85 -18.70 9.30
CA ASP A 10 17.60 -17.44 9.31
C ASP A 10 17.14 -16.46 8.23
N VAL A 11 16.74 -16.97 7.06
CA VAL A 11 16.12 -16.16 5.98
C VAL A 11 14.78 -15.60 6.45
N LEU A 12 13.93 -16.45 7.02
CA LEU A 12 12.64 -16.03 7.56
C LEU A 12 12.81 -15.01 8.69
N LYS A 13 13.77 -15.23 9.60
CA LYS A 13 14.09 -14.29 10.68
C LYS A 13 14.49 -12.92 10.14
N LYS A 14 15.22 -12.86 9.03
CA LYS A 14 15.63 -11.60 8.40
C LYS A 14 14.44 -10.83 7.80
N ILE A 15 13.42 -11.54 7.31
CA ILE A 15 12.23 -10.94 6.71
C ILE A 15 11.21 -10.50 7.78
N TYR A 16 10.96 -11.36 8.77
CA TYR A 16 9.85 -11.21 9.71
C TYR A 16 10.27 -10.81 11.13
N GLY A 17 11.58 -10.87 11.45
CA GLY A 17 12.08 -10.68 12.82
C GLY A 17 11.85 -11.88 13.76
N GLU A 18 11.03 -12.84 13.33
CA GLU A 18 10.66 -14.05 14.06
C GLU A 18 10.74 -15.28 13.13
N THR A 19 10.71 -16.50 13.70
CA THR A 19 10.85 -17.75 12.93
C THR A 19 9.78 -18.78 13.20
N GLU A 20 9.05 -18.68 14.31
CA GLU A 20 8.12 -19.73 14.73
C GLU A 20 6.85 -19.68 13.89
N GLU A 21 6.23 -18.50 13.81
CA GLU A 21 5.01 -18.28 13.06
C GLU A 21 5.27 -18.31 11.55
N SER A 22 6.33 -17.64 11.07
CA SER A 22 6.72 -17.68 9.66
C SER A 22 7.05 -19.09 9.20
N SER A 23 7.84 -19.88 9.93
CA SER A 23 8.12 -21.27 9.52
C SER A 23 6.86 -22.12 9.47
N ALA A 24 5.93 -21.95 10.41
CA ALA A 24 4.65 -22.66 10.39
C ALA A 24 3.84 -22.31 9.12
N ARG A 25 3.73 -21.02 8.78
CA ARG A 25 3.03 -20.56 7.58
C ARG A 25 3.63 -21.12 6.28
N TYR A 26 4.96 -21.14 6.16
CA TYR A 26 5.62 -21.69 4.97
C TYR A 26 5.49 -23.21 4.89
N ASN A 27 5.46 -23.92 6.03
CA ASN A 27 5.17 -25.36 6.05
C ASN A 27 3.74 -25.64 5.60
N ASP A 28 2.76 -24.87 6.07
CA ASP A 28 1.37 -25.01 5.66
C ASP A 28 1.19 -24.75 4.16
N LEU A 29 1.87 -23.73 3.61
CA LEU A 29 1.93 -23.51 2.16
C LEU A 29 2.46 -24.74 1.42
N ALA A 30 3.60 -25.30 1.87
CA ALA A 30 4.24 -26.44 1.23
C ALA A 30 3.31 -27.67 1.19
N VAL A 31 2.71 -28.00 2.33
CA VAL A 31 1.79 -29.14 2.48
C VAL A 31 0.56 -28.97 1.60
N ASN A 32 -0.05 -27.79 1.60
CA ASN A 32 -1.25 -27.54 0.83
C ASN A 32 -0.98 -27.46 -0.68
N PHE A 33 0.17 -26.93 -1.08
CA PHE A 33 0.63 -26.94 -2.47
C PHE A 33 0.81 -28.36 -2.98
N GLU A 34 1.57 -29.21 -2.27
CA GLU A 34 1.78 -30.62 -2.63
C GLU A 34 0.44 -31.36 -2.72
N LYS A 35 -0.45 -31.13 -1.75
CA LYS A 35 -1.78 -31.76 -1.71
C LYS A 35 -2.67 -31.35 -2.88
N LYS A 36 -2.64 -30.09 -3.30
CA LYS A 36 -3.52 -29.54 -4.35
C LYS A 36 -3.01 -29.86 -5.76
N TYR A 37 -1.71 -29.71 -6.00
CA TYR A 37 -1.12 -29.78 -7.34
C TYR A 37 -0.32 -31.07 -7.58
N HIS A 38 -0.09 -31.88 -6.55
CA HIS A 38 0.68 -33.12 -6.64
C HIS A 38 2.11 -32.93 -7.18
N HIS A 39 2.65 -31.73 -7.02
CA HIS A 39 4.03 -31.38 -7.31
C HIS A 39 4.92 -31.71 -6.09
N ASP A 40 6.09 -32.30 -6.35
CA ASP A 40 7.12 -32.59 -5.34
C ASP A 40 8.16 -31.46 -5.21
N LYS A 41 7.96 -30.35 -5.92
CA LYS A 41 8.81 -29.16 -5.93
C LYS A 41 7.96 -27.90 -5.85
N ALA A 42 8.35 -26.97 -5.01
CA ALA A 42 7.82 -25.62 -4.95
C ALA A 42 8.94 -24.65 -4.60
N GLU A 43 8.81 -23.44 -5.11
CA GLU A 43 9.59 -22.28 -4.69
C GLU A 43 8.67 -21.34 -3.91
N PHE A 44 9.25 -20.56 -3.00
CA PHE A 44 8.47 -19.71 -2.11
C PHE A 44 8.68 -18.23 -2.41
N PHE A 45 7.62 -17.46 -2.25
CA PHE A 45 7.58 -16.05 -2.58
C PHE A 45 6.83 -15.28 -1.50
N THR A 46 7.18 -14.02 -1.32
CA THR A 46 6.48 -13.10 -0.41
C THR A 46 6.32 -11.74 -1.09
N ALA A 47 5.22 -11.06 -0.80
CA ALA A 47 5.00 -9.66 -1.13
C ALA A 47 4.23 -8.98 0.02
N PRO A 48 4.72 -7.86 0.58
CA PRO A 48 4.07 -7.20 1.69
C PRO A 48 2.85 -6.41 1.24
N GLY A 49 2.02 -6.02 2.21
CA GLY A 49 1.17 -4.83 2.07
C GLY A 49 2.00 -3.55 2.23
N ARG A 50 1.32 -2.40 2.29
CA ARG A 50 2.01 -1.11 2.45
C ARG A 50 1.25 -0.14 3.34
N THR A 51 1.99 0.80 3.89
CA THR A 51 1.46 1.98 4.58
C THR A 51 1.97 3.26 3.92
N GLU A 52 1.09 4.26 3.76
CA GLU A 52 1.52 5.64 3.51
C GLU A 52 2.01 6.23 4.84
N ILE A 53 3.20 6.82 4.87
CA ILE A 53 3.80 7.42 6.07
C ILE A 53 3.49 8.91 6.13
N ILE A 54 3.76 9.63 5.05
CA ILE A 54 3.50 11.07 4.87
C ILE A 54 3.44 11.39 3.36
N GLY A 55 2.69 12.43 2.94
CA GLY A 55 2.45 12.71 1.52
C GLY A 55 1.01 12.39 1.09
N ASN A 56 0.01 12.78 1.88
CA ASN A 56 -1.38 12.40 1.59
C ASN A 56 -1.94 13.12 0.36
N HIS A 57 -2.53 12.40 -0.60
CA HIS A 57 -3.21 12.98 -1.78
C HIS A 57 -2.34 13.98 -2.58
N VAL A 58 -1.03 13.72 -2.69
CA VAL A 58 -0.14 14.55 -3.52
C VAL A 58 0.33 13.86 -4.81
N ASP A 59 0.27 12.52 -4.89
CA ASP A 59 0.69 11.72 -6.05
C ASP A 59 -0.04 12.12 -7.33
N HIS A 60 -1.36 12.31 -7.26
CA HIS A 60 -2.17 12.65 -8.42
C HIS A 60 -1.94 14.09 -8.96
N ASN A 61 -1.12 14.89 -8.28
CA ASN A 61 -0.65 16.21 -8.72
C ASN A 61 0.88 16.29 -8.85
N GLY A 62 1.56 15.14 -8.89
CA GLY A 62 3.00 15.06 -9.12
C GLY A 62 3.84 15.43 -7.90
N GLY A 63 3.34 15.19 -6.69
CA GLY A 63 4.07 15.40 -5.45
C GLY A 63 4.92 14.21 -5.00
N GLN A 64 5.49 14.34 -3.81
CA GLN A 64 6.36 13.35 -3.19
C GLN A 64 5.67 12.62 -2.04
N ILE A 65 5.93 11.32 -1.87
CA ILE A 65 5.34 10.50 -0.82
C ILE A 65 6.40 9.64 -0.17
N ILE A 66 6.36 9.52 1.17
CA ILE A 66 7.04 8.44 1.87
C ILE A 66 6.03 7.32 2.13
N ALA A 67 6.28 6.15 1.56
CA ALA A 67 5.53 4.94 1.81
C ALA A 67 6.45 3.85 2.36
N ALA A 68 5.90 2.85 3.02
CA ALA A 68 6.69 1.74 3.55
C ALA A 68 5.96 0.40 3.43
N SER A 69 6.71 -0.67 3.17
CA SER A 69 6.18 -2.03 3.26
C SER A 69 5.91 -2.41 4.72
N ILE A 70 4.79 -3.08 4.98
CA ILE A 70 4.46 -3.60 6.32
C ILE A 70 4.79 -5.09 6.44
N ASP A 71 4.89 -5.58 7.66
CA ASP A 71 5.15 -7.00 7.98
C ASP A 71 3.99 -7.95 7.66
N LEU A 72 2.76 -7.43 7.48
CA LEU A 72 1.66 -8.19 6.89
C LEU A 72 1.89 -8.44 5.41
N ASP A 73 1.69 -9.68 4.96
CA ASP A 73 2.08 -10.07 3.61
C ASP A 73 1.20 -11.14 2.96
N THR A 74 1.36 -11.25 1.65
CA THR A 74 0.86 -12.35 0.83
C THR A 74 2.05 -13.22 0.47
N ILE A 75 1.97 -14.50 0.82
CA ILE A 75 3.00 -15.51 0.58
C ILE A 75 2.47 -16.56 -0.41
N GLY A 76 3.36 -17.15 -1.19
CA GLY A 76 2.99 -18.19 -2.16
C GLY A 76 4.04 -19.28 -2.28
N ALA A 77 3.57 -20.53 -2.38
CA ALA A 77 4.35 -21.64 -2.91
C ALA A 77 3.93 -21.83 -4.38
N ALA A 78 4.90 -21.81 -5.31
CA ALA A 78 4.61 -21.89 -6.73
C ALA A 78 5.64 -22.74 -7.49
N TYR A 79 5.23 -23.29 -8.63
CA TYR A 79 6.14 -23.99 -9.55
C TYR A 79 5.60 -23.99 -10.99
N PRO A 80 6.46 -23.93 -12.03
CA PRO A 80 6.02 -24.02 -13.42
C PRO A 80 5.34 -25.36 -13.72
N ASN A 81 4.18 -25.30 -14.39
CA ASN A 81 3.39 -26.50 -14.71
C ASN A 81 3.59 -26.99 -16.16
N GLY A 82 4.45 -26.31 -16.94
CA GLY A 82 4.78 -26.67 -18.32
C GLY A 82 3.65 -26.38 -19.33
N THR A 83 2.64 -25.60 -18.94
CA THR A 83 1.52 -25.19 -19.79
C THR A 83 1.52 -23.68 -20.05
N ASN A 84 0.51 -23.20 -20.78
CA ASN A 84 0.18 -21.78 -20.92
C ASN A 84 -0.98 -21.35 -20.01
N VAL A 85 -1.28 -22.12 -18.96
CA VAL A 85 -2.38 -21.83 -18.03
C VAL A 85 -1.80 -21.64 -16.63
N ILE A 86 -2.14 -20.52 -16.00
CA ILE A 86 -1.85 -20.24 -14.60
C ILE A 86 -3.00 -20.77 -13.76
N HIS A 87 -2.69 -21.53 -12.71
CA HIS A 87 -3.63 -21.98 -11.69
C HIS A 87 -3.20 -21.45 -10.33
N MET A 88 -4.08 -20.72 -9.64
CA MET A 88 -3.78 -20.24 -8.28
C MET A 88 -4.95 -20.45 -7.33
N ILE A 89 -4.65 -20.91 -6.12
CA ILE A 89 -5.60 -20.90 -5.00
C ILE A 89 -5.09 -19.98 -3.92
N SER A 90 -5.99 -19.16 -3.37
CA SER A 90 -5.75 -18.36 -2.18
C SER A 90 -6.52 -18.93 -1.00
N GLU A 91 -5.87 -19.11 0.15
CA GLU A 91 -6.50 -19.58 1.38
C GLU A 91 -7.75 -18.77 1.74
N GLY A 92 -8.82 -19.46 2.14
CA GLY A 92 -10.10 -18.83 2.44
C GLY A 92 -10.97 -18.48 1.23
N TYR A 93 -10.44 -18.55 0.00
CA TYR A 93 -11.22 -18.35 -1.23
C TYR A 93 -11.62 -19.70 -1.85
N ARG A 94 -12.90 -19.84 -2.21
CA ARG A 94 -13.44 -21.09 -2.76
C ARG A 94 -13.11 -21.30 -4.24
N GLN A 95 -12.86 -20.22 -4.96
CA GLN A 95 -12.67 -20.25 -6.40
C GLN A 95 -11.18 -20.20 -6.74
N GLU A 96 -10.75 -21.16 -7.56
CA GLU A 96 -9.43 -21.17 -8.16
C GLU A 96 -9.34 -20.10 -9.26
N VAL A 97 -8.24 -19.33 -9.25
CA VAL A 97 -7.89 -18.39 -10.30
C VAL A 97 -7.27 -19.17 -11.44
N VAL A 98 -7.87 -19.09 -12.63
CA VAL A 98 -7.39 -19.79 -13.83
C VAL A 98 -7.25 -18.82 -14.98
N VAL A 99 -6.02 -18.61 -15.46
CA VAL A 99 -5.72 -17.66 -16.55
C VAL A 99 -5.00 -18.37 -17.68
N ASP A 100 -5.64 -18.38 -18.86
CA ASP A 100 -5.09 -18.91 -20.10
C ASP A 100 -4.33 -17.79 -20.82
N LEU A 101 -3.01 -17.93 -20.91
CA LEU A 101 -2.12 -16.93 -21.47
C LEU A 101 -2.36 -16.69 -22.96
N ASP A 102 -3.03 -17.61 -23.66
CA ASP A 102 -3.37 -17.45 -25.08
C ASP A 102 -4.70 -16.70 -25.29
N LYS A 103 -5.43 -16.36 -24.21
CA LYS A 103 -6.74 -15.69 -24.23
C LYS A 103 -6.80 -14.41 -23.39
N LEU A 104 -5.66 -13.75 -23.22
CA LEU A 104 -5.59 -12.49 -22.46
C LEU A 104 -6.40 -11.39 -23.15
N SER A 105 -7.52 -11.02 -22.55
CA SER A 105 -8.41 -9.96 -23.03
C SER A 105 -9.35 -9.52 -21.91
N THR A 106 -9.66 -8.23 -21.86
CA THR A 106 -10.67 -7.64 -20.96
C THR A 106 -12.09 -8.16 -21.23
N GLU A 107 -12.34 -8.76 -22.39
CA GLU A 107 -13.61 -9.41 -22.71
C GLU A 107 -13.73 -10.81 -22.08
N THR A 108 -12.59 -11.50 -21.93
CA THR A 108 -12.52 -12.83 -21.31
C THR A 108 -12.46 -12.71 -19.80
N TYR A 109 -11.63 -11.79 -19.29
CA TYR A 109 -11.43 -11.55 -17.87
C TYR A 109 -11.96 -10.16 -17.50
N THR A 110 -13.19 -10.13 -16.99
CA THR A 110 -13.96 -8.88 -16.82
C THR A 110 -13.92 -8.28 -15.43
N LYS A 111 -13.63 -9.08 -14.40
CA LYS A 111 -13.60 -8.69 -12.98
C LYS A 111 -12.89 -9.76 -12.16
N GLY A 112 -12.54 -9.44 -10.92
CA GLY A 112 -11.98 -10.43 -9.99
C GLY A 112 -10.48 -10.64 -10.16
N THR A 113 -9.93 -11.55 -9.37
CA THR A 113 -8.49 -11.78 -9.26
C THR A 113 -7.86 -12.33 -10.54
N ASP A 114 -8.60 -13.13 -11.30
CA ASP A 114 -8.24 -13.60 -12.64
C ASP A 114 -8.03 -12.45 -13.63
N ALA A 115 -8.85 -11.41 -13.56
CA ALA A 115 -8.66 -10.20 -14.37
C ALA A 115 -7.37 -9.43 -14.01
N LEU A 116 -7.00 -9.40 -12.72
CA LEU A 116 -5.71 -8.79 -12.30
C LEU A 116 -4.53 -9.59 -12.85
N VAL A 117 -4.55 -10.92 -12.68
CA VAL A 117 -3.48 -11.80 -13.19
C VAL A 117 -3.38 -11.70 -14.72
N ALA A 118 -4.50 -11.71 -15.43
CA ALA A 118 -4.53 -11.54 -16.88
C ALA A 118 -3.93 -10.19 -17.33
N GLY A 119 -4.28 -9.10 -16.64
CA GLY A 119 -3.71 -7.78 -16.92
C GLY A 119 -2.21 -7.69 -16.72
N ILE A 120 -1.68 -8.28 -15.63
CA ILE A 120 -0.24 -8.35 -15.40
C ILE A 120 0.43 -9.12 -16.54
N MET A 121 -0.10 -10.30 -16.89
CA MET A 121 0.47 -11.12 -17.96
C MET A 121 0.41 -10.44 -19.33
N GLU A 122 -0.66 -9.70 -19.63
CA GLU A 122 -0.77 -8.93 -20.87
C GLU A 122 0.27 -7.82 -20.92
N TYR A 123 0.44 -7.06 -19.84
CA TYR A 123 1.49 -6.04 -19.74
C TYR A 123 2.88 -6.65 -19.97
N MET A 124 3.18 -7.76 -19.28
CA MET A 124 4.48 -8.43 -19.40
C MET A 124 4.76 -8.84 -20.85
N LYS A 125 3.77 -9.48 -21.53
CA LYS A 125 3.89 -9.85 -22.94
C LYS A 125 4.08 -8.63 -23.85
N LYS A 126 3.32 -7.54 -23.63
CA LYS A 126 3.44 -6.29 -24.41
C LYS A 126 4.82 -5.64 -24.29
N LYS A 127 5.47 -5.78 -23.14
CA LYS A 127 6.84 -5.29 -22.91
C LYS A 127 7.93 -6.26 -23.39
N GLY A 128 7.56 -7.43 -23.90
CA GLY A 128 8.49 -8.43 -24.41
C GLY A 128 9.10 -9.33 -23.33
N TYR A 129 8.55 -9.32 -22.11
CA TYR A 129 8.95 -10.25 -21.05
C TYR A 129 8.34 -11.63 -21.27
N ALA A 130 9.05 -12.66 -20.80
CA ALA A 130 8.59 -14.03 -20.90
C ALA A 130 7.52 -14.31 -19.82
N THR A 131 6.52 -15.08 -20.21
CA THR A 131 5.43 -15.55 -19.35
C THR A 131 5.21 -17.04 -19.57
N GLY A 132 4.82 -17.78 -18.56
CA GLY A 132 4.46 -19.20 -18.67
C GLY A 132 3.44 -19.62 -17.61
N GLY A 133 2.82 -20.77 -17.81
CA GLY A 133 1.91 -21.36 -16.84
C GLY A 133 2.64 -21.85 -15.59
N PHE A 134 2.03 -21.60 -14.44
CA PHE A 134 2.49 -22.07 -13.14
C PHE A 134 1.29 -22.40 -12.26
N ASP A 135 1.53 -23.30 -11.30
CA ASP A 135 0.61 -23.56 -10.21
C ASP A 135 1.08 -22.79 -8.98
N ALA A 136 0.16 -22.19 -8.22
CA ALA A 136 0.48 -21.49 -6.98
C ALA A 136 -0.57 -21.69 -5.88
N TYR A 137 -0.09 -21.95 -4.66
CA TYR A 137 -0.89 -21.92 -3.45
C TYR A 137 -0.50 -20.70 -2.63
N VAL A 138 -1.47 -19.86 -2.28
CA VAL A 138 -1.27 -18.52 -1.73
C VAL A 138 -1.96 -18.39 -0.38
N SER A 139 -1.32 -17.71 0.55
CA SER A 139 -1.88 -17.33 1.86
C SER A 139 -1.61 -15.84 2.10
N THR A 140 -2.54 -15.13 2.76
CA THR A 140 -2.36 -13.70 3.04
C THR A 140 -2.75 -13.33 4.47
N LYS A 141 -1.91 -12.51 5.08
CA LYS A 141 -2.22 -11.73 6.29
C LYS A 141 -2.52 -10.27 5.98
N VAL A 142 -2.36 -9.82 4.73
CA VAL A 142 -2.74 -8.45 4.35
C VAL A 142 -4.25 -8.34 4.37
N ILE A 143 -4.73 -7.36 5.12
CA ILE A 143 -6.13 -7.31 5.48
C ILE A 143 -6.90 -6.58 4.40
N ALA A 144 -7.86 -7.29 3.80
CA ALA A 144 -8.72 -6.73 2.78
C ALA A 144 -9.47 -5.50 3.33
N ALA A 145 -9.51 -4.44 2.53
CA ALA A 145 -10.19 -3.18 2.84
C ALA A 145 -9.69 -2.43 4.10
N ALA A 146 -8.58 -2.84 4.72
CA ALA A 146 -7.96 -2.12 5.84
C ALA A 146 -6.98 -1.02 5.40
N GLY A 147 -7.08 -0.54 4.15
CA GLY A 147 -6.24 0.54 3.64
C GLY A 147 -4.76 0.20 3.51
N VAL A 148 -4.35 -1.08 3.59
CA VAL A 148 -2.95 -1.55 3.53
C VAL A 148 -2.58 -2.32 2.25
N SER A 149 -3.38 -2.16 1.19
CA SER A 149 -3.13 -2.65 -0.18
C SER A 149 -2.95 -4.16 -0.35
N SER A 150 -3.97 -4.93 0.06
CA SER A 150 -4.00 -6.38 -0.19
C SER A 150 -3.98 -6.75 -1.68
N SER A 151 -4.60 -5.97 -2.57
CA SER A 151 -4.56 -6.21 -4.02
C SER A 151 -3.15 -6.03 -4.58
N ALA A 152 -2.50 -4.90 -4.28
CA ALA A 152 -1.13 -4.65 -4.72
C ALA A 152 -0.14 -5.68 -4.17
N SER A 153 -0.29 -6.12 -2.91
CA SER A 153 0.49 -7.23 -2.35
C SER A 153 0.37 -8.50 -3.21
N PHE A 154 -0.85 -8.90 -3.57
CA PHE A 154 -1.09 -10.06 -4.43
C PHE A 154 -0.54 -9.86 -5.86
N GLU A 155 -0.75 -8.71 -6.46
CA GLU A 155 -0.21 -8.35 -7.79
C GLU A 155 1.31 -8.47 -7.80
N MET A 156 2.00 -7.94 -6.80
CA MET A 156 3.46 -7.99 -6.72
C MET A 156 3.97 -9.41 -6.45
N LEU A 157 3.21 -10.26 -5.75
CA LEU A 157 3.52 -11.68 -5.62
C LEU A 157 3.52 -12.38 -6.99
N VAL A 158 2.52 -12.12 -7.83
CA VAL A 158 2.41 -12.68 -9.19
C VAL A 158 3.57 -12.20 -10.07
N CYS A 159 3.96 -10.93 -9.95
CA CYS A 159 5.13 -10.39 -10.63
C CYS A 159 6.42 -11.07 -10.18
N ALA A 160 6.62 -11.28 -8.87
CA ALA A 160 7.79 -11.97 -8.33
C ALA A 160 7.91 -13.42 -8.81
N ILE A 161 6.80 -14.17 -8.83
CA ILE A 161 6.73 -15.53 -9.36
C ILE A 161 7.13 -15.55 -10.85
N THR A 162 6.52 -14.66 -11.64
CA THR A 162 6.76 -14.57 -13.09
C THR A 162 8.21 -14.17 -13.40
N ASN A 163 8.78 -13.23 -12.65
CA ASN A 163 10.15 -12.79 -12.85
C ASN A 163 11.15 -13.91 -12.56
N TYR A 164 10.99 -14.59 -11.42
CA TYR A 164 11.89 -15.67 -11.03
C TYR A 164 11.88 -16.84 -12.02
N PHE A 165 10.70 -17.34 -12.39
CA PHE A 165 10.61 -18.54 -13.23
C PHE A 165 10.89 -18.31 -14.71
N PHE A 166 10.52 -17.13 -15.24
CA PHE A 166 10.52 -16.94 -16.69
C PHE A 166 11.49 -15.85 -17.16
N ASN A 167 12.01 -15.01 -16.27
CA ASN A 167 12.84 -13.86 -16.64
C ASN A 167 14.16 -13.77 -15.88
N GLU A 168 14.60 -14.88 -15.27
CA GLU A 168 15.88 -14.99 -14.57
C GLU A 168 16.07 -13.93 -13.45
N GLY A 169 14.98 -13.44 -12.87
CA GLY A 169 15.03 -12.41 -11.83
C GLY A 169 15.43 -11.00 -12.31
N LYS A 170 15.46 -10.75 -13.62
CA LYS A 170 15.98 -9.49 -14.21
C LYS A 170 15.00 -8.31 -14.17
N LEU A 171 13.70 -8.54 -13.95
CA LEU A 171 12.74 -7.44 -13.86
C LEU A 171 12.92 -6.68 -12.56
N GLU A 172 12.98 -5.35 -12.66
CA GLU A 172 13.04 -4.45 -11.52
C GLU A 172 11.65 -4.19 -10.93
N TYR A 173 11.59 -3.75 -9.67
CA TYR A 173 10.34 -3.46 -8.96
C TYR A 173 9.47 -2.41 -9.67
N GLY A 174 10.07 -1.49 -10.44
CA GLY A 174 9.32 -0.53 -11.25
C GLY A 174 8.47 -1.19 -12.35
N GLU A 175 8.96 -2.27 -12.95
CA GLU A 175 8.19 -3.05 -13.93
C GLU A 175 7.07 -3.85 -13.27
N TYR A 176 7.30 -4.36 -12.06
CA TYR A 176 6.24 -5.02 -11.30
C TYR A 176 5.10 -4.03 -11.05
N ALA A 177 5.44 -2.83 -10.60
CA ALA A 177 4.46 -1.82 -10.26
C ALA A 177 3.65 -1.35 -11.47
N ARG A 178 4.32 -1.11 -12.61
CA ARG A 178 3.65 -0.80 -13.88
C ARG A 178 2.72 -1.92 -14.36
N ALA A 179 3.11 -3.17 -14.19
CA ALA A 179 2.25 -4.31 -14.55
C ALA A 179 0.99 -4.40 -13.68
N GLY A 180 1.13 -4.23 -12.35
CA GLY A 180 0.00 -4.20 -11.42
C GLY A 180 -0.93 -3.03 -11.69
N GLN A 181 -0.39 -1.82 -11.85
CA GLN A 181 -1.17 -0.63 -12.19
C GLN A 181 -1.90 -0.78 -13.53
N TYR A 182 -1.25 -1.36 -14.54
CA TYR A 182 -1.89 -1.66 -15.82
C TYR A 182 -3.10 -2.58 -15.62
N ALA A 183 -2.96 -3.63 -14.82
CA ALA A 183 -4.06 -4.53 -14.50
C ALA A 183 -5.21 -3.83 -13.77
N GLU A 184 -4.93 -3.03 -12.74
CA GLU A 184 -5.98 -2.27 -12.02
C GLU A 184 -6.71 -1.27 -12.95
N ASN A 185 -5.97 -0.53 -13.77
CA ASN A 185 -6.54 0.50 -14.64
C ASN A 185 -7.29 -0.08 -15.84
N VAL A 186 -6.75 -1.12 -16.51
CA VAL A 186 -7.30 -1.63 -17.77
C VAL A 186 -8.31 -2.76 -17.55
N TYR A 187 -8.01 -3.70 -16.67
CA TYR A 187 -8.90 -4.85 -16.43
C TYR A 187 -9.95 -4.57 -15.36
N TRP A 188 -9.55 -3.88 -14.29
CA TRP A 188 -10.46 -3.54 -13.19
C TRP A 188 -11.13 -2.17 -13.30
N LYS A 189 -10.69 -1.34 -14.26
CA LYS A 189 -11.24 0.01 -14.51
C LYS A 189 -11.21 0.90 -13.27
N LYS A 190 -10.24 0.67 -12.39
CA LYS A 190 -10.03 1.41 -11.15
C LYS A 190 -8.84 2.33 -11.36
N ALA A 191 -9.10 3.63 -11.49
CA ALA A 191 -8.05 4.64 -11.59
C ALA A 191 -7.18 4.62 -10.32
N SER A 192 -5.97 4.09 -10.46
CA SER A 192 -5.00 3.88 -9.38
C SER A 192 -3.66 4.51 -9.74
N GLY A 193 -3.00 5.08 -8.73
CA GLY A 193 -1.59 5.52 -8.82
C GLY A 193 -0.63 4.34 -8.73
N LEU A 194 0.68 4.63 -8.79
CA LEU A 194 1.75 3.61 -8.68
C LEU A 194 2.24 3.37 -7.25
N MET A 195 1.81 4.20 -6.28
CA MET A 195 2.31 4.17 -4.91
C MET A 195 2.17 2.79 -4.27
N ASP A 196 0.98 2.20 -4.33
CA ASP A 196 0.66 0.95 -3.65
C ASP A 196 1.57 -0.17 -4.15
N GLN A 197 1.65 -0.34 -5.48
CA GLN A 197 2.46 -1.38 -6.08
C GLN A 197 3.96 -1.13 -5.88
N MET A 198 4.44 0.11 -6.00
CA MET A 198 5.85 0.45 -5.75
C MET A 198 6.27 0.13 -4.31
N ALA A 199 5.45 0.52 -3.33
CA ALA A 199 5.71 0.26 -1.92
C ALA A 199 5.68 -1.23 -1.59
N CYS A 200 4.76 -2.01 -2.18
CA CYS A 200 4.76 -3.46 -2.01
C CYS A 200 5.97 -4.13 -2.71
N ALA A 201 6.34 -3.68 -3.92
CA ALA A 201 7.41 -4.30 -4.70
C ALA A 201 8.80 -4.02 -4.13
N ALA A 202 9.08 -2.76 -3.76
CA ALA A 202 10.43 -2.34 -3.42
C ALA A 202 10.88 -2.89 -2.06
N GLY A 203 10.03 -2.89 -1.03
CA GLY A 203 10.43 -3.21 0.35
C GLY A 203 10.85 -1.97 1.15
N GLY A 204 10.72 -2.01 2.48
CA GLY A 204 11.19 -0.95 3.37
C GLY A 204 10.51 0.40 3.14
N PRO A 205 11.01 1.46 3.79
CA PRO A 205 10.58 2.81 3.48
C PRO A 205 11.18 3.31 2.16
N ILE A 206 10.33 3.94 1.36
CA ILE A 206 10.70 4.52 0.07
C ILE A 206 10.15 5.94 -0.06
N LEU A 207 10.96 6.82 -0.65
CA LEU A 207 10.54 8.10 -1.20
C LEU A 207 10.11 7.89 -2.64
N LEU A 208 8.89 8.28 -2.97
CA LEU A 208 8.38 8.30 -4.33
C LEU A 208 8.23 9.74 -4.78
N ASP A 209 8.63 10.03 -6.01
CA ASP A 209 8.43 11.33 -6.66
C ASP A 209 7.63 11.16 -7.95
N PHE A 210 6.44 11.76 -7.98
CA PHE A 210 5.49 11.68 -9.08
C PHE A 210 5.59 12.86 -10.05
N SER A 211 6.59 13.75 -9.91
CA SER A 211 6.73 14.92 -10.78
C SER A 211 6.92 14.56 -12.26
N ASP A 212 7.57 13.41 -12.52
CA ASP A 212 7.63 12.79 -13.85
C ASP A 212 6.69 11.57 -13.89
N LYS A 213 5.58 11.70 -14.62
CA LYS A 213 4.56 10.64 -14.76
C LYS A 213 5.09 9.39 -15.46
N GLU A 214 6.10 9.53 -16.32
CA GLU A 214 6.67 8.41 -17.08
C GLU A 214 7.79 7.72 -16.29
N ASN A 215 8.56 8.49 -15.53
CA ASN A 215 9.71 8.00 -14.75
C ASN A 215 9.60 8.39 -13.27
N ILE A 216 8.67 7.74 -12.56
CA ILE A 216 8.54 7.90 -11.11
C ILE A 216 9.84 7.51 -10.42
N SER A 217 10.44 8.45 -9.69
CA SER A 217 11.62 8.17 -8.88
C SER A 217 11.26 7.36 -7.65
N CYS A 218 12.13 6.45 -7.25
CA CYS A 218 11.97 5.63 -6.05
C CYS A 218 13.32 5.49 -5.34
N GLU A 219 13.43 6.09 -4.17
CA GLU A 219 14.65 6.08 -3.36
C GLU A 219 14.38 5.40 -2.02
N LYS A 220 15.31 4.55 -1.57
CA LYS A 220 15.21 3.90 -0.27
C LYS A 220 15.54 4.90 0.83
N ILE A 221 14.70 4.94 1.86
CA ILE A 221 14.98 5.72 3.07
C ILE A 221 15.27 4.74 4.22
N ALA A 222 16.29 5.01 5.01
CA ALA A 222 16.68 4.18 6.16
C ALA A 222 16.04 4.69 7.46
N PHE A 223 14.80 4.27 7.74
CA PHE A 223 14.20 4.43 9.07
C PHE A 223 13.31 3.24 9.43
N SER A 224 13.11 3.04 10.73
CA SER A 224 12.03 2.22 11.26
C SER A 224 11.44 2.89 12.50
N PHE A 225 10.15 2.66 12.75
CA PHE A 225 9.55 3.13 14.00
C PHE A 225 10.16 2.44 15.22
N GLU A 226 10.61 1.19 15.10
CA GLU A 226 11.22 0.43 16.19
C GLU A 226 12.54 1.05 16.65
N GLU A 227 13.40 1.51 15.73
CA GLU A 227 14.61 2.27 16.07
C GLU A 227 14.32 3.60 16.77
N MET A 228 13.12 4.16 16.55
CA MET A 228 12.60 5.35 17.26
C MET A 228 11.90 4.99 18.59
N GLY A 229 11.93 3.73 19.02
CA GLY A 229 11.23 3.25 20.23
C GLY A 229 9.71 3.26 20.10
N CYS A 230 9.19 3.30 18.87
CA CYS A 230 7.77 3.42 18.55
C CYS A 230 7.22 2.18 17.85
N ARG A 231 5.91 2.00 17.95
CA ARG A 231 5.14 1.00 17.21
C ARG A 231 4.14 1.70 16.30
N LEU A 232 3.99 1.19 15.08
CA LEU A 232 2.92 1.57 14.17
C LEU A 232 1.68 0.73 14.47
N VAL A 233 0.53 1.38 14.60
CA VAL A 233 -0.77 0.73 14.76
C VAL A 233 -1.76 1.31 13.76
N ILE A 234 -2.29 0.48 12.87
CA ILE A 234 -3.39 0.85 11.98
C ILE A 234 -4.70 0.46 12.64
N VAL A 235 -5.65 1.39 12.68
CA VAL A 235 -6.99 1.15 13.20
C VAL A 235 -7.99 1.24 12.06
N ASN A 236 -8.62 0.13 11.71
CA ASN A 236 -9.74 0.13 10.79
C ASN A 236 -10.99 0.64 11.49
N THR A 237 -11.60 1.68 10.94
CA THR A 237 -12.74 2.36 11.55
C THR A 237 -14.08 1.68 11.25
N GLY A 238 -14.07 0.61 10.45
CA GLY A 238 -15.21 -0.27 10.18
C GLY A 238 -16.10 0.13 9.01
N LYS A 239 -15.73 1.16 8.23
CA LYS A 239 -16.43 1.58 7.00
C LYS A 239 -15.55 1.39 5.77
N GLY A 240 -16.12 0.80 4.71
CA GLY A 240 -15.50 0.74 3.38
C GLY A 240 -15.82 1.95 2.51
N HIS A 241 -15.11 2.09 1.39
CA HIS A 241 -15.21 3.23 0.46
C HIS A 241 -16.34 3.11 -0.59
N ALA A 242 -17.14 2.04 -0.57
CA ALA A 242 -18.04 1.67 -1.66
C ALA A 242 -19.00 2.79 -2.10
N ASP A 243 -19.45 3.62 -1.16
CA ASP A 243 -20.42 4.70 -1.41
C ASP A 243 -19.78 6.12 -1.45
N LEU A 244 -18.45 6.23 -1.54
CA LEU A 244 -17.73 7.51 -1.39
C LEU A 244 -16.96 7.93 -2.66
N SER A 245 -17.32 7.35 -3.81
CA SER A 245 -16.60 7.54 -5.07
C SER A 245 -16.55 9.01 -5.50
N GLU A 246 -17.66 9.74 -5.37
CA GLU A 246 -17.74 11.17 -5.73
C GLU A 246 -16.82 12.01 -4.83
N GLU A 247 -16.85 11.78 -3.51
CA GLU A 247 -16.05 12.52 -2.54
C GLU A 247 -14.56 12.28 -2.74
N TYR A 248 -14.17 11.03 -3.00
CA TYR A 248 -12.79 10.69 -3.34
C TYR A 248 -12.34 11.38 -4.63
N SER A 249 -13.16 11.31 -5.69
CA SER A 249 -12.85 11.94 -6.97
C SER A 249 -12.79 13.47 -6.91
N SER A 250 -13.48 14.09 -5.95
CA SER A 250 -13.49 15.54 -5.78
C SER A 250 -12.10 16.10 -5.45
N ILE A 251 -11.25 15.35 -4.74
CA ILE A 251 -9.91 15.81 -4.33
C ILE A 251 -9.03 16.14 -5.54
N PRO A 252 -8.72 15.19 -6.44
CA PRO A 252 -7.90 15.48 -7.61
C PRO A 252 -8.57 16.48 -8.54
N MET A 253 -9.91 16.47 -8.66
CA MET A 253 -10.63 17.42 -9.51
C MET A 253 -10.50 18.86 -9.02
N GLU A 254 -10.67 19.10 -7.72
CA GLU A 254 -10.57 20.43 -7.13
C GLU A 254 -9.12 20.93 -7.12
N MET A 255 -8.13 20.06 -6.90
CA MET A 255 -6.73 20.45 -7.06
C MET A 255 -6.39 20.86 -8.51
N ARG A 256 -6.96 20.16 -9.51
CA ARG A 256 -6.83 20.56 -10.93
C ARG A 256 -7.52 21.87 -11.25
N GLU A 257 -8.63 22.18 -10.58
CA GLU A 257 -9.29 23.49 -10.69
C GLU A 257 -8.35 24.62 -10.27
N ALA A 258 -7.66 24.47 -9.13
CA ALA A 258 -6.66 25.43 -8.67
C ALA A 258 -5.44 25.50 -9.62
N ALA A 259 -4.94 24.36 -10.10
CA ALA A 259 -3.86 24.30 -11.10
C ALA A 259 -4.21 25.09 -12.37
N LYS A 260 -5.42 24.89 -12.89
CA LYS A 260 -5.92 25.58 -14.09
C LYS A 260 -5.98 27.10 -13.91
N ALA A 261 -6.37 27.58 -12.72
CA ALA A 261 -6.39 29.02 -12.43
C ALA A 261 -4.97 29.64 -12.44
N MET A 262 -3.94 28.85 -12.14
CA MET A 262 -2.53 29.23 -12.25
C MET A 262 -1.94 29.07 -13.66
N GLY A 263 -2.72 28.55 -14.62
CA GLY A 263 -2.28 28.33 -16.00
C GLY A 263 -1.48 27.04 -16.22
N VAL A 264 -1.54 26.07 -15.30
CA VAL A 264 -0.83 24.78 -15.37
C VAL A 264 -1.80 23.59 -15.33
N GLU A 265 -1.35 22.39 -15.68
CA GLU A 265 -2.17 21.16 -15.62
C GLU A 265 -2.16 20.57 -14.21
N LEU A 266 -0.99 20.54 -13.57
CA LEU A 266 -0.78 19.95 -12.25
C LEU A 266 -0.17 20.95 -11.29
N LEU A 267 -0.41 20.76 -9.99
CA LEU A 267 0.12 21.67 -8.98
C LEU A 267 1.66 21.63 -8.89
N CYS A 268 2.32 20.51 -9.21
CA CYS A 268 3.79 20.42 -9.23
C CYS A 268 4.45 21.33 -10.29
N GLU A 269 3.71 21.80 -11.29
CA GLU A 269 4.20 22.68 -12.36
C GLU A 269 4.20 24.17 -11.95
N SER A 270 3.77 24.47 -10.72
CA SER A 270 3.61 25.81 -10.17
C SER A 270 4.06 25.84 -8.70
N SER A 271 3.84 26.97 -8.01
CA SER A 271 4.25 27.17 -6.61
C SER A 271 3.14 27.74 -5.73
N MET A 272 3.36 27.67 -4.41
CA MET A 272 2.49 28.28 -3.41
C MET A 272 2.32 29.79 -3.65
N GLU A 273 3.39 30.50 -4.01
CA GLU A 273 3.34 31.94 -4.26
C GLU A 273 2.43 32.27 -5.45
N ASN A 274 2.47 31.47 -6.50
CA ASN A 274 1.58 31.63 -7.65
C ASN A 274 0.13 31.32 -7.30
N LEU A 275 -0.11 30.29 -6.47
CA LEU A 275 -1.45 30.01 -5.94
C LEU A 275 -1.99 31.21 -5.16
N LEU A 276 -1.20 31.76 -4.23
CA LEU A 276 -1.57 32.91 -3.41
C LEU A 276 -1.90 34.15 -4.25
N ALA A 277 -1.22 34.34 -5.38
CA ALA A 277 -1.52 35.43 -6.32
C ALA A 277 -2.89 35.28 -7.01
N HIS A 278 -3.40 34.05 -7.15
CA HIS A 278 -4.63 33.72 -7.87
C HIS A 278 -5.80 33.30 -6.96
N VAL A 279 -5.65 33.32 -5.62
CA VAL A 279 -6.72 32.90 -4.68
C VAL A 279 -8.05 33.57 -4.96
N LYS A 280 -8.05 34.87 -5.32
CA LYS A 280 -9.27 35.64 -5.60
C LYS A 280 -9.98 35.23 -6.89
N ASP A 281 -9.27 34.54 -7.78
CA ASP A 281 -9.76 34.13 -9.09
C ASP A 281 -10.32 32.69 -9.06
N ILE A 282 -10.16 31.97 -7.94
CA ILE A 282 -10.65 30.61 -7.73
C ILE A 282 -11.93 30.68 -6.89
N PRO A 283 -13.13 30.45 -7.47
CA PRO A 283 -14.40 30.57 -6.73
C PRO A 283 -14.64 29.43 -5.73
N ASN A 284 -13.88 28.35 -5.81
CA ASN A 284 -14.00 27.17 -4.96
C ASN A 284 -12.95 27.21 -3.84
N ASP A 285 -13.37 27.59 -2.64
CA ASP A 285 -12.47 27.65 -1.47
C ASP A 285 -11.81 26.29 -1.16
N ARG A 286 -12.49 25.17 -1.42
CA ARG A 286 -11.93 23.82 -1.20
C ARG A 286 -10.78 23.53 -2.16
N ALA A 287 -10.88 23.99 -3.41
CA ALA A 287 -9.77 23.89 -4.38
C ALA A 287 -8.53 24.64 -3.89
N VAL A 288 -8.71 25.85 -3.35
CA VAL A 288 -7.61 26.65 -2.78
C VAL A 288 -6.99 25.94 -1.57
N LEU A 289 -7.80 25.50 -0.60
CA LEU A 289 -7.33 24.78 0.59
C LEU A 289 -6.57 23.49 0.23
N ARG A 290 -7.11 22.71 -0.73
CA ARG A 290 -6.47 21.48 -1.21
C ARG A 290 -5.16 21.75 -1.95
N ALA A 291 -5.06 22.83 -2.70
CA ALA A 291 -3.80 23.23 -3.32
C ALA A 291 -2.77 23.70 -2.27
N MET A 292 -3.20 24.41 -1.22
CA MET A 292 -2.32 24.74 -0.08
C MET A 292 -1.83 23.48 0.63
N HIS A 293 -2.72 22.49 0.83
CA HIS A 293 -2.35 21.18 1.37
C HIS A 293 -1.26 20.53 0.53
N PHE A 294 -1.43 20.46 -0.80
CA PHE A 294 -0.44 19.89 -1.69
C PHE A 294 0.95 20.50 -1.48
N TYR A 295 1.08 21.82 -1.54
CA TYR A 295 2.39 22.48 -1.43
C TYR A 295 3.04 22.29 -0.05
N GLU A 296 2.28 22.47 1.02
CA GLU A 296 2.82 22.27 2.38
C GLU A 296 3.09 20.80 2.70
N GLU A 297 2.33 19.87 2.14
CA GLU A 297 2.55 18.44 2.31
C GLU A 297 3.84 17.99 1.62
N ASN A 298 4.12 18.48 0.40
CA ASN A 298 5.40 18.25 -0.27
C ASN A 298 6.57 18.81 0.53
N ARG A 299 6.44 20.01 1.11
CA ARG A 299 7.45 20.56 2.02
C ARG A 299 7.66 19.65 3.23
N ARG A 300 6.58 19.17 3.86
CA ARG A 300 6.66 18.26 5.01
C ARG A 300 7.32 16.93 4.65
N VAL A 301 7.08 16.38 3.46
CA VAL A 301 7.75 15.17 2.97
C VAL A 301 9.26 15.40 2.84
N ALA A 302 9.67 16.49 2.20
CA ALA A 302 11.09 16.84 2.08
C ALA A 302 11.76 17.07 3.45
N ASP A 303 11.06 17.69 4.40
CA ASP A 303 11.56 17.89 5.76
C ASP A 303 11.58 16.57 6.56
N ALA A 304 10.67 15.64 6.29
CA ALA A 304 10.66 14.31 6.91
C ALA A 304 11.86 13.47 6.45
N VAL A 305 12.27 13.58 5.18
CA VAL A 305 13.51 12.97 4.68
C VAL A 305 14.71 13.52 5.46
N LYS A 306 14.83 14.84 5.59
CA LYS A 306 15.92 15.47 6.38
C LYS A 306 15.88 15.05 7.84
N ALA A 307 14.70 14.90 8.44
CA ALA A 307 14.58 14.46 9.82
C ALA A 307 15.13 13.04 10.00
N VAL A 308 14.84 12.13 9.05
CA VAL A 308 15.43 10.79 9.04
C VAL A 308 16.95 10.84 8.89
N GLU A 309 17.47 11.61 7.94
CA GLU A 309 18.92 11.76 7.71
C GLU A 309 19.66 12.27 8.96
N ASN A 310 19.03 13.19 9.69
CA ASN A 310 19.55 13.76 10.93
C ASN A 310 19.26 12.92 12.19
N LYS A 311 18.57 11.78 12.04
CA LYS A 311 18.09 10.93 13.15
C LYS A 311 17.21 11.69 14.16
N ASP A 312 16.47 12.69 13.67
CA ASP A 312 15.51 13.48 14.45
C ASP A 312 14.13 12.80 14.46
N GLY A 313 13.99 11.77 15.30
CA GLY A 313 12.74 11.02 15.44
C GLY A 313 11.56 11.88 15.94
N GLU A 314 11.80 12.80 16.86
CA GLU A 314 10.76 13.72 17.36
C GLU A 314 10.29 14.68 16.26
N GLY A 315 11.22 15.22 15.46
CA GLY A 315 10.93 16.01 14.29
C GLY A 315 10.11 15.26 13.25
N PHE A 316 10.48 14.02 12.97
CA PHE A 316 9.75 13.16 12.06
C PHE A 316 8.30 12.92 12.54
N LEU A 317 8.11 12.51 13.79
CA LEU A 317 6.76 12.26 14.34
C LEU A 317 5.89 13.52 14.34
N ARG A 318 6.46 14.69 14.65
CA ARG A 318 5.75 15.97 14.56
C ARG A 318 5.28 16.27 13.13
N LEU A 319 6.11 16.04 12.12
CA LEU A 319 5.73 16.24 10.72
C LEU A 319 4.58 15.31 10.28
N LEU A 320 4.57 14.06 10.78
CA LEU A 320 3.47 13.12 10.58
C LEU A 320 2.16 13.64 11.19
N GLU A 321 2.21 14.21 12.39
CA GLU A 321 1.03 14.84 13.02
C GLU A 321 0.55 16.07 12.24
N GLU A 322 1.47 16.95 11.82
CA GLU A 322 1.16 18.13 11.00
C GLU A 322 0.52 17.75 9.66
N SER A 323 0.99 16.68 9.02
CA SER A 323 0.36 16.09 7.83
C SER A 323 -1.09 15.68 8.11
N GLY A 324 -1.33 14.96 9.21
CA GLY A 324 -2.67 14.58 9.65
C GLY A 324 -3.60 15.77 9.89
N ASN A 325 -3.09 16.84 10.52
CA ASN A 325 -3.84 18.07 10.73
C ASN A 325 -4.17 18.75 9.40
N SER A 326 -3.24 18.78 8.45
CA SER A 326 -3.50 19.32 7.12
C SER A 326 -4.54 18.49 6.35
N SER A 327 -4.53 17.16 6.49
CA SER A 327 -5.58 16.29 5.95
C SER A 327 -6.98 16.61 6.55
N TRP A 328 -7.03 16.97 7.83
CA TRP A 328 -8.25 17.39 8.51
C TRP A 328 -8.73 18.78 8.08
N GLU A 329 -7.86 19.79 8.19
CA GLU A 329 -8.21 21.20 8.08
C GLU A 329 -8.28 21.69 6.63
N TRP A 330 -7.36 21.25 5.79
CA TRP A 330 -7.15 21.81 4.45
C TRP A 330 -7.61 20.85 3.35
N LEU A 331 -7.17 19.58 3.40
CA LEU A 331 -7.63 18.56 2.45
C LEU A 331 -9.10 18.18 2.66
N GLN A 332 -9.50 18.17 3.93
CA GLN A 332 -10.84 17.84 4.42
C GLN A 332 -11.29 16.43 4.03
N ASN A 333 -10.38 15.47 4.06
CA ASN A 333 -10.68 14.06 3.79
C ASN A 333 -10.93 13.24 5.06
N CYS A 334 -11.16 13.87 6.21
CA CYS A 334 -11.46 13.15 7.45
C CYS A 334 -12.97 12.92 7.66
N TYR A 335 -13.83 13.61 6.93
CA TYR A 335 -15.28 13.52 7.07
C TYR A 335 -16.01 13.64 5.73
N SER A 336 -17.14 12.95 5.61
CA SER A 336 -18.03 13.03 4.46
C SER A 336 -19.11 14.09 4.71
N LEU A 337 -19.29 15.00 3.75
CA LEU A 337 -20.36 16.01 3.77
C LEU A 337 -21.71 15.37 3.46
N GLN A 338 -21.72 14.37 2.58
CA GLN A 338 -22.95 13.65 2.20
C GLN A 338 -23.43 12.73 3.32
N ASN A 339 -22.52 12.19 4.14
CA ASN A 339 -22.80 11.28 5.24
C ASN A 339 -22.50 11.92 6.61
N CYS A 340 -23.06 13.10 6.87
CA CYS A 340 -22.70 13.93 8.01
C CYS A 340 -22.82 13.24 9.40
N LYS A 341 -23.67 12.21 9.53
CA LYS A 341 -23.86 11.44 10.79
C LYS A 341 -22.84 10.31 10.98
N GLU A 342 -22.09 9.95 9.94
CA GLU A 342 -21.19 8.80 9.97
C GLU A 342 -19.73 9.27 9.82
N GLN A 343 -19.10 9.58 10.96
CA GLN A 343 -17.79 10.22 11.02
C GLN A 343 -16.75 9.36 11.74
N LYS A 344 -16.63 8.09 11.32
CA LYS A 344 -15.84 7.06 12.01
C LYS A 344 -14.34 7.39 12.10
N ILE A 345 -13.76 8.01 11.07
CA ILE A 345 -12.37 8.50 11.10
C ILE A 345 -12.22 9.53 12.22
N THR A 346 -13.05 10.58 12.20
CA THR A 346 -12.97 11.68 13.17
C THR A 346 -13.14 11.19 14.62
N LEU A 347 -14.08 10.27 14.84
CA LEU A 347 -14.32 9.65 16.14
C LEU A 347 -13.09 8.85 16.61
N SER A 348 -12.50 8.06 15.71
CA SER A 348 -11.32 7.26 16.01
C SER A 348 -10.09 8.11 16.30
N LEU A 349 -9.89 9.20 15.54
CA LEU A 349 -8.83 10.19 15.81
C LEU A 349 -9.01 10.84 17.18
N ALA A 350 -10.23 11.27 17.51
CA ALA A 350 -10.52 11.87 18.82
C ALA A 350 -10.27 10.91 19.98
N LEU A 351 -10.76 9.67 19.88
CA LEU A 351 -10.53 8.62 20.88
C LEU A 351 -9.04 8.32 21.05
N THR A 352 -8.30 8.24 19.95
CA THR A 352 -6.86 8.03 19.94
C THR A 352 -6.14 9.19 20.62
N LYS A 353 -6.48 10.44 20.27
CA LYS A 353 -5.86 11.62 20.87
C LYS A 353 -6.10 11.71 22.38
N LEU A 354 -7.26 11.28 22.88
CA LEU A 354 -7.49 11.17 24.33
C LEU A 354 -6.51 10.19 25.01
N PHE A 355 -6.24 9.05 24.37
CA PHE A 355 -5.27 8.09 24.87
C PHE A 355 -3.83 8.67 24.82
N LEU A 356 -3.44 9.24 23.68
CA LEU A 356 -2.11 9.84 23.49
C LEU A 356 -1.85 10.98 24.48
N ASN A 357 -2.85 11.84 24.72
CA ASN A 357 -2.75 12.91 25.71
C ASN A 357 -2.58 12.39 27.15
N LYS A 358 -3.20 11.24 27.47
CA LYS A 358 -3.05 10.61 28.79
C LYS A 358 -1.64 10.07 29.01
N ILE A 359 -1.00 9.51 27.99
CA ILE A 359 0.37 9.00 28.08
C ILE A 359 1.42 10.08 27.81
N GLY A 360 1.05 11.20 27.18
CA GLY A 360 1.94 12.32 26.87
C GLY A 360 2.89 12.05 25.70
N ALA A 361 2.61 11.06 24.85
CA ALA A 361 3.48 10.62 23.77
C ALA A 361 2.71 10.04 22.58
N GLY A 362 3.35 10.03 21.41
CA GLY A 362 2.81 9.47 20.16
C GLY A 362 1.93 10.44 19.36
N ILE A 363 1.60 10.03 18.15
CA ILE A 363 0.82 10.79 17.17
C ILE A 363 -0.26 9.92 16.54
N CYS A 364 -1.26 10.56 15.94
CA CYS A 364 -2.21 9.88 15.07
C CYS A 364 -2.62 10.77 13.90
N ARG A 365 -2.90 10.15 12.75
CA ARG A 365 -3.40 10.83 11.55
C ARG A 365 -4.37 9.95 10.78
N VAL A 366 -5.17 10.56 9.92
CA VAL A 366 -5.88 9.81 8.87
C VAL A 366 -4.86 9.14 7.95
N HIS A 367 -5.23 7.98 7.40
CA HIS A 367 -4.35 7.19 6.53
C HIS A 367 -5.06 6.81 5.23
N GLY A 368 -4.30 6.86 4.14
CA GLY A 368 -4.80 6.55 2.80
C GLY A 368 -5.84 7.55 2.31
N GLY A 369 -6.90 7.04 1.68
CA GLY A 369 -7.89 7.86 0.97
C GLY A 369 -8.68 8.83 1.84
N GLY A 370 -8.93 8.50 3.11
CA GLY A 370 -9.85 9.25 3.97
C GLY A 370 -11.32 9.01 3.63
N PHE A 371 -12.22 9.77 4.26
CA PHE A 371 -13.68 9.64 4.30
C PHE A 371 -14.21 8.35 4.94
N ALA A 372 -13.52 7.24 4.73
CA ALA A 372 -13.69 5.95 5.39
C ALA A 372 -12.33 5.22 5.48
N GLY A 373 -12.34 3.99 5.98
CA GLY A 373 -11.12 3.19 6.10
C GLY A 373 -10.45 3.36 7.45
N VAL A 374 -9.20 3.82 7.46
CA VAL A 374 -8.30 3.59 8.60
C VAL A 374 -7.62 4.86 9.09
N ILE A 375 -7.17 4.83 10.35
CA ILE A 375 -6.25 5.82 10.90
C ILE A 375 -4.92 5.15 11.23
N MET A 376 -3.86 5.96 11.20
CA MET A 376 -2.53 5.57 11.63
C MET A 376 -2.24 6.16 13.00
N CYS A 377 -1.72 5.34 13.90
CA CYS A 377 -1.17 5.78 15.18
C CYS A 377 0.28 5.30 15.30
N VAL A 378 1.15 6.17 15.79
CA VAL A 378 2.54 5.83 16.11
C VAL A 378 2.77 6.26 17.55
N LEU A 379 3.14 5.31 18.41
CA LEU A 379 3.26 5.53 19.86
C LEU A 379 4.39 4.69 20.45
N PRO A 380 4.89 5.00 21.67
CA PRO A 380 5.94 4.21 22.31
C PRO A 380 5.58 2.72 22.42
N ILE A 381 6.57 1.85 22.22
CA ILE A 381 6.37 0.38 22.19
C ILE A 381 5.72 -0.12 23.48
N GLU A 382 6.10 0.42 24.64
CA GLU A 382 5.57 0.05 25.95
C GLU A 382 4.07 0.37 26.12
N ASN A 383 3.50 1.22 25.28
CA ASN A 383 2.08 1.60 25.31
C ASN A 383 1.26 0.93 24.22
N ALA A 384 1.87 0.21 23.27
CA ALA A 384 1.21 -0.35 22.10
C ALA A 384 0.06 -1.30 22.49
N ASP A 385 0.30 -2.27 23.37
CA ASP A 385 -0.73 -3.24 23.79
C ASP A 385 -1.90 -2.57 24.53
N ALA A 386 -1.60 -1.60 25.41
CA ALA A 386 -2.61 -0.85 26.13
C ALA A 386 -3.48 0.01 25.18
N TYR A 387 -2.88 0.59 24.14
CA TYR A 387 -3.62 1.32 23.10
C TYR A 387 -4.50 0.39 22.27
N VAL A 388 -3.96 -0.79 21.94
CA VAL A 388 -4.70 -1.82 21.20
C VAL A 388 -5.94 -2.25 21.97
N ASP A 389 -5.81 -2.57 23.25
CA ASP A 389 -6.93 -2.94 24.13
C ASP A 389 -7.92 -1.80 24.34
N TYR A 390 -7.43 -0.55 24.38
CA TYR A 390 -8.27 0.64 24.46
C TYR A 390 -9.12 0.81 23.19
N MET A 391 -8.51 0.80 22.01
CA MET A 391 -9.24 0.98 20.75
C MET A 391 -10.14 -0.21 20.41
N ALA A 392 -9.75 -1.44 20.78
CA ALA A 392 -10.55 -2.64 20.57
C ALA A 392 -11.95 -2.56 21.21
N GLN A 393 -12.12 -1.80 22.29
CA GLN A 393 -13.43 -1.58 22.93
C GLN A 393 -14.42 -0.80 22.04
N TYR A 394 -13.91 -0.02 21.08
CA TYR A 394 -14.73 0.85 20.23
C TYR A 394 -14.88 0.32 18.80
N VAL A 395 -13.84 -0.34 18.26
CA VAL A 395 -13.83 -0.81 16.87
C VAL A 395 -13.76 -2.33 16.72
N GLY A 396 -13.61 -3.08 17.82
CA GLY A 396 -13.33 -4.52 17.78
C GLY A 396 -11.84 -4.81 17.66
N ARG A 397 -11.35 -5.87 18.33
CA ARG A 397 -9.93 -6.24 18.36
C ARG A 397 -9.41 -6.60 16.96
N GLU A 398 -10.27 -7.22 16.17
CA GLU A 398 -10.02 -7.59 14.79
C GLU A 398 -9.81 -6.39 13.87
N ASN A 399 -10.02 -5.15 14.33
CA ASN A 399 -9.82 -3.92 13.56
C ASN A 399 -8.62 -3.08 14.03
N VAL A 400 -7.80 -3.60 14.97
CA VAL A 400 -6.65 -2.88 15.52
C VAL A 400 -5.37 -3.68 15.28
N TYR A 401 -4.50 -3.15 14.42
CA TYR A 401 -3.39 -3.88 13.84
C TYR A 401 -2.05 -3.24 14.21
N PRO A 402 -1.37 -3.72 15.27
CA PRO A 402 0.03 -3.41 15.48
C PRO A 402 0.85 -4.05 14.36
N MET A 403 1.75 -3.28 13.77
CA MET A 403 2.55 -3.71 12.62
C MET A 403 3.93 -3.06 12.67
N ASN A 404 4.85 -3.64 11.90
CA ASN A 404 6.19 -3.11 11.69
C ASN A 404 6.44 -2.81 10.23
N ILE A 405 7.44 -1.97 9.97
CA ILE A 405 7.98 -1.78 8.63
C ILE A 405 8.95 -2.92 8.37
N ARG A 406 8.77 -3.63 7.25
CA ARG A 406 9.70 -4.67 6.82
C ARG A 406 10.57 -4.16 5.67
N SER A 407 11.85 -4.52 5.65
CA SER A 407 12.79 -4.09 4.61
C SER A 407 12.59 -4.80 3.27
N THR A 408 12.03 -6.01 3.29
CA THR A 408 11.93 -6.90 2.14
C THR A 408 10.68 -6.58 1.31
N GLY A 409 10.83 -6.44 0.00
CA GLY A 409 9.73 -6.20 -0.93
C GLY A 409 9.09 -7.48 -1.44
N ALA A 410 8.71 -7.49 -2.71
CA ALA A 410 8.19 -8.66 -3.40
C ALA A 410 9.31 -9.49 -4.03
N VAL A 411 9.57 -10.68 -3.47
CA VAL A 411 10.76 -11.48 -3.81
C VAL A 411 10.50 -12.98 -3.76
N HIS A 412 11.37 -13.75 -4.43
CA HIS A 412 11.62 -15.16 -4.12
C HIS A 412 12.36 -15.25 -2.79
N VAL A 413 11.99 -16.24 -1.96
CA VAL A 413 12.54 -16.45 -0.63
C VAL A 413 13.46 -17.65 -0.68
N GLU A 414 14.76 -17.38 -0.78
CA GLU A 414 15.84 -18.37 -0.87
C GLU A 414 16.47 -18.67 0.49
#